data_AF-A0A934GHJ8-F1
#
_entry.id   AF-A0A934GHJ8-F1
#
_cell.length_a   1.000
_cell.length_b   1.000
_cell.length_c   1.000
_cell.angle_alpha   90.00
_cell.angle_beta   90.00
_cell.angle_gamma   90.00
#
_symmetry.space_group_name_H-M   'P 1'
#
loop_
_entity.id
_entity.type
_entity.pdbx_description
1 polymer ?
#
loop_
_entity_poly.entity_id
_entity_poly.type
_entity_poly.pdbx_seq_one_letter_code
_entity_poly.pdbx_strand_id
1 'polypeptide(L)'
;MIIDRPESHFIFVLSSDHVEYRYNYINLRGEPLTNKQYLEHWGKWLVFGTREEVEALAKQLNPYVEERRVPAVKYDRKLITEFQLNRCVMCVYCHDQQRDEVWEILAALGVKDKAWMFERETLEKWMPGGVNLEKWIQGRNMDSDQAERVREGARERFRKMFADDDAIFTGVDQ
;
A
#
# COMPACT_ATOMS: atom_id res chain seq x y z
N MET A 1 3.55 11.34 10.28
CA MET A 1 2.25 11.95 10.54
C MET A 1 1.19 10.91 10.26
N ILE A 2 0.22 10.71 11.16
CA ILE A 2 -0.91 9.80 10.93
C ILE A 2 -2.02 10.59 10.24
N ILE A 3 -2.41 10.16 9.04
CA ILE A 3 -3.46 10.78 8.22
C ILE A 3 -4.68 9.87 8.23
N ASP A 4 -5.68 10.30 9.00
CA ASP A 4 -6.99 9.64 9.13
C ASP A 4 -8.04 10.45 8.36
N ARG A 5 -8.42 9.95 7.18
CA ARG A 5 -9.46 10.52 6.32
C ARG A 5 -10.72 9.64 6.34
N PRO A 6 -11.86 10.08 6.91
CA PRO A 6 -13.04 9.23 7.11
C PRO A 6 -13.56 8.52 5.87
N GLU A 7 -13.39 9.13 4.70
CA GLU A 7 -13.78 8.60 3.38
C GLU A 7 -12.88 7.47 2.88
N SER A 8 -11.67 7.32 3.44
CA SER A 8 -10.72 6.29 3.03
C SER A 8 -10.93 4.98 3.79
N HIS A 9 -10.79 3.87 3.07
CA HIS A 9 -10.72 2.53 3.64
C HIS A 9 -9.45 2.30 4.49
N PHE A 10 -8.45 3.16 4.33
CA PHE A 10 -7.16 3.03 4.97
C PHE A 10 -6.80 4.28 5.78
N ILE A 11 -5.94 4.09 6.77
CA ILE A 11 -5.26 5.16 7.49
C ILE A 11 -3.78 5.10 7.09
N PHE A 12 -3.18 6.26 6.85
CA PHE A 12 -1.81 6.36 6.37
C PHE A 12 -0.90 6.91 7.47
N VAL A 13 0.36 6.46 7.46
CA VAL A 13 1.45 7.11 8.17
C VAL A 13 2.47 7.54 7.14
N LEU A 14 2.62 8.86 6.98
CA LEU A 14 3.46 9.49 5.97
C LEU A 14 4.32 10.55 6.66
N SER A 15 5.55 10.77 6.20
CA SER A 15 6.39 11.86 6.71
C SER A 15 5.71 13.21 6.47
N SER A 16 5.83 14.17 7.40
CA SER A 16 5.38 15.55 7.19
C SER A 16 5.95 16.13 5.90
N ASP A 17 7.19 15.77 5.56
CA ASP A 17 7.87 16.26 4.36
C ASP A 17 7.18 15.80 3.06
N HIS A 18 6.54 14.63 3.09
CA HIS A 18 5.74 14.16 1.97
C HIS A 18 4.41 14.91 1.85
N VAL A 19 3.81 15.26 2.99
CA VAL A 19 2.48 15.86 3.05
C VAL A 19 2.54 17.36 2.74
N GLU A 20 3.53 18.05 3.28
CA GLU A 20 3.60 19.51 3.28
C GLU A 20 4.58 20.06 2.23
N TYR A 21 5.50 19.23 1.73
CA TYR A 21 6.56 19.64 0.82
C TYR A 21 6.60 18.77 -0.45
N ARG A 22 7.77 18.64 -1.08
CA ARG A 22 7.95 17.92 -2.37
C ARG A 22 8.58 16.54 -2.23
N TYR A 23 8.72 16.03 -1.00
CA TYR A 23 9.31 14.71 -0.81
C TYR A 23 8.34 13.64 -1.32
N ASN A 24 8.82 12.74 -2.19
CA ASN A 24 8.05 11.57 -2.61
C ASN A 24 8.53 10.37 -1.78
N TYR A 25 7.66 9.76 -0.97
CA TYR A 25 8.05 8.58 -0.18
C TYR A 25 8.36 7.36 -1.05
N ILE A 26 7.95 7.36 -2.33
CA ILE A 26 8.30 6.34 -3.31
C ILE A 26 9.64 6.70 -3.93
N ASN A 27 10.72 6.34 -3.24
CA ASN A 27 12.08 6.68 -3.61
C ASN A 27 13.06 5.61 -3.15
N LEU A 28 14.27 5.63 -3.72
CA LEU A 28 15.44 4.98 -3.14
C LEU A 28 16.42 6.05 -2.68
N ARG A 29 16.66 6.13 -1.36
CA ARG A 29 17.63 7.08 -0.77
C ARG A 29 17.41 8.54 -1.18
N GLY A 30 16.15 8.95 -1.35
CA GLY A 30 15.76 10.29 -1.74
C GLY A 30 15.53 10.50 -3.23
N GLU A 31 15.97 9.57 -4.08
CA GLU A 31 15.75 9.63 -5.54
C GLU A 31 14.40 8.99 -5.90
N PRO A 32 13.44 9.76 -6.45
CA PRO A 32 12.13 9.23 -6.82
C PRO A 32 12.22 8.10 -7.85
N LEU A 33 11.34 7.12 -7.73
CA LEU A 33 11.30 6.01 -8.69
C LEU A 33 10.48 6.38 -9.93
N THR A 34 10.94 5.91 -11.08
CA THR A 34 10.13 5.85 -12.30
C THR A 34 9.03 4.79 -12.18
N ASN A 35 8.06 4.81 -13.09
CA ASN A 35 7.04 3.79 -13.23
C ASN A 35 7.63 2.37 -13.33
N LYS A 36 8.65 2.20 -14.17
CA LYS A 36 9.34 0.92 -14.32
C LYS A 36 10.01 0.48 -13.01
N GLN A 37 10.78 1.37 -12.38
CA GLN A 37 11.47 1.07 -11.12
C GLN A 37 10.50 0.77 -9.97
N TYR A 38 9.36 1.48 -9.91
CA TYR A 38 8.31 1.20 -8.94
C TYR A 38 7.79 -0.24 -9.07
N LEU A 39 7.51 -0.69 -10.30
CA LEU A 39 7.04 -2.05 -10.54
C LEU A 39 8.11 -3.12 -10.27
N GLU A 40 9.38 -2.81 -10.52
CA GLU A 40 10.50 -3.75 -10.35
C GLU A 40 10.94 -3.88 -8.88
N HIS A 41 10.88 -2.80 -8.11
CA HIS A 41 11.58 -2.71 -6.83
C HIS A 41 10.73 -2.26 -5.64
N TRP A 42 9.62 -1.57 -5.87
CA TRP A 42 8.78 -1.10 -4.78
C TRP A 42 7.89 -2.23 -4.26
N GLY A 43 7.87 -2.39 -2.95
CA GLY A 43 7.11 -3.43 -2.29
C GLY A 43 6.73 -3.05 -0.87
N LYS A 44 6.24 -4.05 -0.14
CA LYS A 44 5.75 -3.88 1.21
C LYS A 44 5.82 -5.15 2.02
N TRP A 45 6.06 -4.97 3.31
CA TRP A 45 5.74 -5.97 4.32
C TRP A 45 4.25 -5.89 4.66
N LEU A 46 3.59 -7.04 4.64
CA LEU A 46 2.22 -7.25 5.11
C LEU A 46 2.29 -7.77 6.55
N VAL A 47 1.72 -7.01 7.46
CA VAL A 47 1.58 -7.34 8.89
C VAL A 47 0.09 -7.52 9.18
N PHE A 48 -0.26 -8.58 9.91
CA PHE A 48 -1.63 -8.92 10.22
C PHE A 48 -1.89 -8.82 11.72
N GLY A 49 -3.04 -8.26 12.11
CA GLY A 49 -3.43 -8.14 13.51
C GLY A 49 -4.88 -7.69 13.67
N THR A 50 -5.29 -7.41 14.90
CA THR A 50 -6.53 -6.69 15.17
C THR A 50 -6.39 -5.22 14.77
N ARG A 51 -7.52 -4.50 14.72
CA ARG A 51 -7.52 -3.07 14.42
C ARG A 51 -6.70 -2.27 15.44
N GLU A 52 -6.73 -2.67 16.70
CA GLU A 52 -6.02 -2.04 17.81
C GLU A 52 -4.51 -2.32 17.73
N GLU A 53 -4.14 -3.56 17.39
CA GLU A 53 -2.74 -3.96 17.21
C GLU A 53 -2.07 -3.18 16.09
N VAL A 54 -2.72 -3.08 14.92
CA VAL A 54 -2.16 -2.30 13.80
C VAL A 54 -2.12 -0.79 14.12
N GLU A 55 -3.04 -0.26 14.92
CA GLU A 55 -2.98 1.14 15.36
C GLU A 55 -1.79 1.41 16.29
N ALA A 56 -1.61 0.53 17.27
CA ALA A 56 -0.54 0.64 18.25
C ALA A 56 0.81 0.55 17.55
N LEU A 57 0.95 -0.35 16.57
CA LEU A 57 2.13 -0.45 15.73
C LEU A 57 2.32 0.81 14.86
N ALA A 58 1.25 1.37 14.29
CA ALA A 58 1.34 2.60 13.48
C ALA A 58 1.87 3.79 14.30
N LYS A 59 1.45 3.92 15.57
CA LYS A 59 1.97 4.93 16.49
C LYS A 59 3.46 4.75 16.78
N GLN A 60 3.92 3.50 16.93
CA GLN A 60 5.33 3.17 17.14
C GLN A 60 6.18 3.36 15.87
N LEU A 61 5.61 3.14 14.69
CA LEU A 61 6.28 3.34 13.40
C LEU A 61 6.37 4.82 13.00
N ASN A 62 5.50 5.68 13.52
CA ASN A 62 5.42 7.09 13.13
C ASN A 62 6.78 7.84 13.23
N PRO A 63 7.58 7.70 14.30
CA PRO A 63 8.92 8.32 14.34
C PRO A 63 9.85 7.82 13.23
N TYR A 64 9.86 6.51 12.94
CA TYR A 64 10.68 5.95 11.86
C TYR A 64 10.25 6.44 10.48
N VAL A 65 8.95 6.72 10.31
CA VAL A 65 8.42 7.34 9.09
C VAL A 65 8.84 8.80 8.98
N GLU A 66 8.78 9.56 10.07
CA GLU A 66 9.28 10.94 10.06
C GLU A 66 10.79 11.02 9.78
N GLU A 67 11.56 10.08 10.33
CA GLU A 67 13.01 9.95 10.07
C GLU A 67 13.33 9.38 8.69
N ARG A 68 12.31 9.02 7.88
CA ARG A 68 12.43 8.41 6.53
C ARG A 68 13.16 7.06 6.50
N ARG A 69 13.27 6.40 7.65
CA ARG A 69 13.80 5.03 7.78
C ARG A 69 12.77 3.99 7.34
N VAL A 70 11.50 4.33 7.51
CA VAL A 70 10.36 3.60 6.92
C VAL A 70 9.65 4.57 5.98
N PRO A 71 9.68 4.36 4.65
CA PRO A 71 9.13 5.33 3.72
C PRO A 71 7.65 5.69 3.95
N ALA A 72 6.79 4.69 4.10
CA ALA A 72 5.37 4.90 4.34
C ALA A 72 4.73 3.66 4.97
N VAL A 73 3.63 3.89 5.70
CA VAL A 73 2.77 2.83 6.23
C VAL A 73 1.33 3.10 5.83
N LYS A 74 0.58 2.05 5.53
CA LYS A 74 -0.87 2.09 5.33
C LYS A 74 -1.51 0.95 6.10
N TYR A 75 -2.61 1.18 6.79
CA TYR A 75 -3.31 0.10 7.48
C TYR A 75 -4.82 0.24 7.38
N ASP A 76 -5.51 -0.88 7.54
CA ASP A 76 -6.97 -0.94 7.46
C ASP A 76 -7.64 -0.09 8.55
N ARG A 77 -8.59 0.77 8.15
CA ARG A 77 -9.45 1.50 9.11
C ARG A 77 -10.35 0.55 9.91
N LYS A 78 -10.78 -0.54 9.28
CA LYS A 78 -11.66 -1.57 9.83
C LYS A 78 -11.45 -2.86 9.04
N LEU A 79 -11.94 -3.99 9.56
CA LEU A 79 -11.93 -5.25 8.83
C LEU A 79 -12.56 -5.08 7.44
N ILE A 80 -11.86 -5.55 6.41
CA ILE A 80 -12.37 -5.62 5.04
C ILE A 80 -12.94 -7.02 4.84
N THR A 81 -14.25 -7.14 5.03
CA THR A 81 -14.94 -8.44 5.08
C THR A 81 -14.96 -9.15 3.73
N GLU A 82 -14.87 -8.40 2.63
CA GLU A 82 -14.80 -8.93 1.26
C GLU A 82 -13.60 -9.87 1.07
N PHE A 83 -12.52 -9.69 1.82
CA PHE A 83 -11.33 -10.55 1.75
C PHE A 83 -11.34 -11.72 2.73
N GLN A 84 -12.31 -11.79 3.65
CA GLN A 84 -12.51 -12.88 4.62
C GLN A 84 -11.25 -13.24 5.44
N LEU A 85 -10.39 -12.27 5.72
CA LEU A 85 -9.15 -12.48 6.46
C LEU A 85 -9.34 -12.53 7.98
N ASN A 86 -10.49 -12.06 8.48
CA ASN A 86 -10.79 -11.91 9.91
C ASN A 86 -9.68 -11.18 10.72
N ARG A 87 -8.87 -10.37 10.04
CA ARG A 87 -7.76 -9.57 10.57
C ARG A 87 -7.62 -8.30 9.74
N CYS A 88 -7.12 -7.24 10.35
CA CYS A 88 -6.66 -6.05 9.67
C CYS A 88 -5.26 -6.29 9.09
N VAL A 89 -4.99 -5.62 7.98
CA VAL A 89 -3.69 -5.62 7.31
C VAL A 89 -3.03 -4.26 7.48
N MET A 90 -1.75 -4.27 7.81
CA MET A 90 -0.83 -3.15 7.68
C MET A 90 0.18 -3.45 6.57
N CYS A 91 0.33 -2.51 5.66
CA CYS A 91 1.34 -2.47 4.62
C CYS A 91 2.44 -1.50 5.04
N VAL A 92 3.68 -1.98 5.15
CA VAL A 92 4.87 -1.16 5.45
C VAL A 92 5.73 -1.15 4.18
N TYR A 93 5.75 -0.01 3.49
CA TYR A 93 6.32 0.12 2.16
C TYR A 93 7.81 0.41 2.20
N CYS A 94 8.56 -0.18 1.27
CA CYS A 94 9.93 0.21 0.98
C CYS A 94 10.42 -0.32 -0.37
N HIS A 95 11.58 0.18 -0.79
CA HIS A 95 12.35 -0.43 -1.87
C HIS A 95 12.93 -1.77 -1.40
N ASP A 96 13.01 -2.77 -2.28
CA ASP A 96 13.55 -4.10 -1.98
C ASP A 96 14.97 -4.09 -1.35
N GLN A 97 15.84 -3.16 -1.73
CA GLN A 97 17.17 -2.96 -1.15
C GLN A 97 17.15 -2.50 0.30
N GLN A 98 16.03 -1.92 0.77
CA GLN A 98 15.83 -1.48 2.15
C GLN A 98 14.96 -2.46 2.95
N ARG A 99 14.52 -3.55 2.31
CA ARG A 99 13.57 -4.50 2.88
C ARG A 99 14.04 -5.07 4.22
N ASP A 100 15.30 -5.46 4.31
CA ASP A 100 15.85 -6.15 5.48
C ASP A 100 16.05 -5.15 6.64
N GLU A 101 16.48 -3.91 6.37
CA GLU A 101 16.56 -2.82 7.37
C GLU A 101 15.17 -2.49 7.94
N VAL A 102 14.17 -2.34 7.07
CA VAL A 102 12.78 -2.11 7.50
C VAL A 102 12.25 -3.29 8.30
N TRP A 103 12.65 -4.52 7.95
CA TRP A 103 12.29 -5.69 8.73
C TRP A 103 12.92 -5.67 10.13
N GLU A 104 14.17 -5.29 10.29
CA GLU A 104 14.81 -5.18 11.60
C GLU A 104 14.06 -4.22 12.52
N ILE A 105 13.58 -3.08 11.97
CA ILE A 105 12.72 -2.14 12.70
C ILE A 105 11.43 -2.84 13.15
N LEU A 106 10.72 -3.51 12.23
CA LEU A 106 9.48 -4.21 12.56
C LEU A 106 9.67 -5.33 13.60
N ALA A 107 10.75 -6.10 13.47
CA ALA A 107 11.09 -7.17 14.40
C ALA A 107 11.40 -6.61 15.81
N ALA A 108 12.12 -5.49 15.88
CA ALA A 108 12.39 -4.79 17.14
C ALA A 108 11.11 -4.26 17.82
N LEU A 109 10.08 -3.93 17.03
CA LEU A 109 8.74 -3.56 17.50
C LEU A 109 7.84 -4.77 17.80
N GLY A 110 8.38 -5.99 17.75
CA GLY A 110 7.68 -7.21 18.15
C GLY A 110 6.83 -7.87 17.06
N VAL A 111 6.94 -7.43 15.79
CA VAL A 111 6.30 -8.12 14.66
C VAL A 111 6.95 -9.48 14.47
N LYS A 112 6.14 -10.55 14.43
CA LYS A 112 6.61 -11.93 14.28
C LYS A 112 6.23 -12.53 12.92
N ASP A 113 4.98 -12.35 12.53
CA ASP A 113 4.45 -12.85 11.26
C ASP A 113 4.45 -11.75 10.21
N LYS A 114 4.96 -12.08 9.02
CA LYS A 114 5.01 -11.15 7.88
C LYS A 114 4.92 -11.88 6.55
N ALA A 115 4.50 -11.15 5.51
CA ALA A 115 4.70 -11.54 4.12
C ALA A 115 5.28 -10.36 3.34
N TRP A 116 6.23 -10.61 2.44
CA TRP A 116 6.69 -9.59 1.49
C TRP A 116 5.85 -9.68 0.21
N MET A 117 5.55 -8.53 -0.40
CA MET A 117 4.86 -8.47 -1.68
C MET A 117 5.35 -7.25 -2.48
N PHE A 118 5.65 -7.45 -3.75
CA PHE A 118 5.94 -6.33 -4.66
C PHE A 118 4.64 -5.62 -5.08
N GLU A 119 4.73 -4.34 -5.44
CA GLU A 119 3.56 -3.62 -5.95
C GLU A 119 3.07 -4.20 -7.26
N ARG A 120 3.96 -4.65 -8.17
CA ARG A 120 3.55 -5.35 -9.40
C ARG A 120 2.58 -6.50 -9.11
N GLU A 121 2.88 -7.34 -8.11
CA GLU A 121 2.00 -8.44 -7.69
C GLU A 121 0.67 -7.93 -7.12
N THR A 122 0.68 -6.80 -6.41
CA THR A 122 -0.56 -6.18 -5.93
C THR A 122 -1.41 -5.71 -7.10
N LEU A 123 -0.81 -5.07 -8.11
CA LEU A 123 -1.52 -4.56 -9.27
C LEU A 123 -2.14 -5.70 -10.09
N GLU A 124 -1.40 -6.79 -10.31
CA GLU A 124 -1.92 -8.00 -10.95
C GLU A 124 -3.18 -8.54 -10.26
N LYS A 125 -3.22 -8.49 -8.92
CA LYS A 125 -4.41 -8.91 -8.15
C LYS A 125 -5.60 -7.96 -8.29
N TRP A 126 -5.37 -6.70 -8.67
CA TRP A 126 -6.38 -5.67 -8.85
C TRP A 126 -6.74 -5.39 -10.32
N MET A 127 -6.05 -6.03 -11.27
CA MET A 127 -6.41 -6.05 -12.69
C MET A 127 -7.67 -6.90 -12.94
N PRO A 128 -8.36 -6.73 -14.09
CA PRO A 128 -9.45 -7.61 -14.50
C PRO A 128 -9.07 -9.09 -14.41
N GLY A 129 -9.89 -9.91 -13.74
CA GLY A 129 -9.59 -11.32 -13.46
C GLY A 129 -8.65 -11.56 -12.28
N GLY A 130 -8.08 -10.50 -11.69
CA GLY A 130 -7.26 -10.56 -10.49
C GLY A 130 -8.10 -10.87 -9.24
N VAL A 131 -7.54 -11.69 -8.35
CA VAL A 131 -8.28 -12.22 -7.19
C VAL A 131 -8.87 -11.15 -6.26
N ASN A 132 -8.21 -9.99 -6.10
CA ASN A 132 -8.73 -8.95 -5.21
C ASN A 132 -9.89 -8.21 -5.86
N LEU A 133 -9.77 -7.88 -7.16
CA LEU A 133 -10.82 -7.18 -7.88
C LEU A 133 -12.10 -8.03 -7.93
N GLU A 134 -11.98 -9.31 -8.27
CA GLU A 134 -13.13 -10.19 -8.39
C GLU A 134 -13.81 -10.45 -7.03
N LYS A 135 -13.02 -10.62 -5.96
CA LYS A 135 -13.58 -10.69 -4.60
C LYS A 135 -14.27 -9.40 -4.18
N TRP A 136 -13.74 -8.24 -4.56
CA TRP A 136 -14.36 -6.95 -4.27
C TRP A 136 -15.71 -6.80 -4.99
N ILE A 137 -15.76 -7.12 -6.28
CA ILE A 137 -16.99 -7.10 -7.09
C ILE A 137 -18.03 -8.05 -6.47
N GLN A 138 -17.64 -9.29 -6.18
CA GLN A 138 -18.51 -10.29 -5.58
C GLN A 138 -19.01 -9.87 -4.19
N GLY A 139 -18.11 -9.39 -3.32
CA GLY A 139 -18.43 -8.96 -1.96
C GLY A 139 -19.38 -7.76 -1.91
N ARG A 140 -19.46 -6.98 -2.99
CA ARG A 140 -20.38 -5.83 -3.14
C ARG A 140 -21.69 -6.17 -3.85
N ASN A 141 -21.91 -7.44 -4.22
CA ASN A 141 -23.10 -7.90 -4.93
C ASN A 141 -23.40 -7.05 -6.18
N MET A 142 -22.36 -6.67 -6.92
CA MET A 142 -22.49 -5.88 -8.14
C MET A 142 -23.17 -6.71 -9.23
N ASP A 143 -24.05 -6.07 -10.00
CA ASP A 143 -24.59 -6.67 -11.23
C ASP A 143 -23.52 -6.78 -12.34
N SER A 144 -23.86 -7.44 -13.45
CA SER A 144 -22.92 -7.65 -14.57
C SER A 144 -22.37 -6.35 -15.13
N ASP A 145 -23.21 -5.32 -15.25
CA ASP A 145 -22.82 -4.07 -15.88
C ASP A 145 -21.96 -3.22 -14.94
N GLN A 146 -22.27 -3.25 -13.64
CA GLN A 146 -21.44 -2.66 -12.59
C GLN A 146 -20.08 -3.33 -12.50
N ALA A 147 -20.05 -4.66 -12.50
CA ALA A 147 -18.82 -5.44 -12.48
C ALA A 147 -17.93 -5.10 -13.68
N GLU A 148 -18.50 -5.04 -14.88
CA GLU A 148 -17.75 -4.74 -16.09
C GLU A 148 -17.23 -3.30 -16.11
N ARG A 149 -18.02 -2.33 -15.64
CA ARG A 149 -17.54 -0.95 -15.46
C ARG A 149 -16.36 -0.87 -14.50
N VAL A 150 -16.35 -1.67 -13.43
CA VAL A 150 -15.24 -1.73 -12.47
C VAL A 150 -13.99 -2.34 -13.11
N ARG A 151 -14.14 -3.43 -13.87
CA ARG A 151 -13.01 -4.05 -14.60
C ARG A 151 -12.41 -3.13 -15.65
N GLU A 152 -13.24 -2.51 -16.50
CA GLU A 152 -12.76 -1.56 -17.50
C GLU A 152 -12.13 -0.32 -16.84
N GLY A 153 -12.73 0.17 -15.75
CA GLY A 153 -12.17 1.27 -14.97
C GLY A 153 -10.79 0.94 -14.39
N ALA A 154 -10.60 -0.28 -13.87
CA ALA A 154 -9.31 -0.75 -13.39
C ALA A 154 -8.29 -0.82 -14.55
N ARG A 155 -8.66 -1.46 -15.67
CA ARG A 155 -7.80 -1.59 -16.85
C ARG A 155 -7.31 -0.23 -17.35
N GLU A 156 -8.23 0.71 -17.54
CA GLU A 156 -7.93 2.04 -18.07
C GLU A 156 -7.06 2.86 -17.11
N ARG A 157 -7.30 2.74 -15.79
CA ARG A 157 -6.48 3.40 -14.77
C ARG A 157 -5.04 2.93 -14.83
N PHE A 158 -4.81 1.62 -14.83
CA PHE A 158 -3.46 1.06 -14.86
C PHE A 158 -2.76 1.33 -16.20
N ARG A 159 -3.49 1.24 -17.33
CA ARG A 159 -2.97 1.60 -18.65
C ARG A 159 -2.46 3.03 -18.71
N LYS A 160 -3.23 3.98 -18.16
CA LYS A 160 -2.83 5.40 -18.10
C LYS A 160 -1.66 5.64 -17.17
N MET A 161 -1.69 5.01 -16.00
CA MET A 161 -0.69 5.18 -14.95
C MET A 161 0.70 4.74 -15.39
N PHE A 162 0.79 3.61 -16.07
CA PHE A 162 2.04 3.00 -16.55
C PHE A 162 2.21 3.14 -18.06
N ALA A 163 1.69 4.23 -18.65
CA ALA A 163 1.81 4.49 -20.09
C ALA A 163 3.23 4.92 -20.52
N ASP A 164 3.99 5.49 -19.58
CA ASP A 164 5.35 5.98 -19.76
C ASP A 164 6.24 5.37 -18.67
N ASP A 165 7.14 4.47 -19.06
CA ASP A 165 8.02 3.76 -18.13
C ASP A 165 8.98 4.68 -17.37
N ASP A 166 9.36 5.81 -17.97
CA ASP A 166 10.36 6.74 -17.46
C ASP A 166 9.74 7.88 -16.64
N ALA A 167 8.41 8.00 -16.63
CA ALA A 167 7.72 8.97 -15.79
C ALA A 167 7.92 8.66 -14.29
N ILE A 168 8.15 9.70 -13.48
CA ILE A 168 8.24 9.56 -12.02
C ILE A 168 6.89 9.14 -11.46
N PHE A 169 6.87 8.03 -10.71
CA PHE A 169 5.65 7.52 -10.10
C PHE A 169 5.31 8.33 -8.84
N THR A 170 4.12 8.93 -8.84
CA THR A 170 3.65 9.81 -7.75
C THR A 170 2.55 9.19 -6.89
N GLY A 171 2.18 7.94 -7.16
CA GLY A 171 1.17 7.21 -6.41
C GLY A 171 -0.02 6.75 -7.25
N VAL A 172 -0.84 5.89 -6.65
CA VAL A 172 -2.15 5.49 -7.19
C VAL A 172 -3.21 6.35 -6.51
N ASP A 173 -4.05 7.05 -7.26
CA ASP A 173 -5.28 7.63 -6.72
C ASP A 173 -6.13 6.51 -6.10
N GLN A 174 -6.28 6.55 -4.76
CA GLN A 174 -6.98 5.55 -3.94
C GLN A 174 -8.23 6.13 -3.30
#